data_AF-A0A1H4M567-F1
#
_entry.id   AF-A0A1H4M567-F1
#
_cell.length_a   1.000
_cell.length_b   1.000
_cell.length_c   1.000
_cell.angle_alpha   90.00
_cell.angle_beta   90.00
_cell.angle_gamma   90.00
#
_symmetry.space_group_name_H-M   'P 1'
#
loop_
_entity.id
_entity.type
_entity.pdbx_description
1 polymer ?
#
loop_
_entity_poly.entity_id
_entity_poly.type
_entity_poly.pdbx_seq_one_letter_code
_entity_poly.pdbx_strand_id
1 'polypeptide(L)'
;MSLSPEKLEHLLDRVGLHTKPPVDDELGFERALTDNALRALGPVTVPDDLSLRIRLALSHERVRADRRLTGRLRHAVEMFWENTVRPMSLQVGVAAGMIAIVGGALMLGALAPQQAVEANDEPLTGFSAPRYLYSSAGVPPVGSVNDAPLVVQAMVDRSGRVYDYHVLSGALDDVEAAALRQRMLTGVFQPAHVFGQPVKGSVVLTFADVVVRA
;
A
#
# COMPACT_ATOMS: atom_id res chain seq x y z
N MET A 1 -97.34 -22.81 15.48
CA MET A 1 -97.33 -22.23 14.12
C MET A 1 -95.91 -22.32 13.59
N SER A 2 -95.55 -23.51 13.09
CA SER A 2 -94.19 -23.94 12.76
C SER A 2 -93.89 -23.67 11.29
N LEU A 3 -92.83 -22.91 11.01
CA LEU A 3 -92.38 -22.63 9.65
C LEU A 3 -91.57 -23.83 9.11
N SER A 4 -91.91 -24.26 7.89
CA SER A 4 -91.31 -25.38 7.16
C SER A 4 -89.83 -25.12 6.80
N PRO A 5 -88.94 -26.13 6.86
CA PRO A 5 -87.49 -25.99 6.63
C PRO A 5 -87.12 -25.40 5.26
N GLU A 6 -87.92 -25.64 4.22
CA GLU A 6 -87.65 -25.08 2.88
C GLU A 6 -87.82 -23.55 2.82
N LYS A 7 -88.66 -22.99 3.70
CA LYS A 7 -88.88 -21.54 3.78
C LYS A 7 -87.76 -20.84 4.57
N LEU A 8 -87.00 -21.59 5.36
CA LEU A 8 -85.82 -21.13 6.08
C LEU A 8 -84.59 -21.06 5.18
N GLU A 9 -84.41 -22.03 4.27
CA GLU A 9 -83.31 -21.99 3.29
C GLU A 9 -83.48 -20.86 2.28
N HIS A 10 -84.70 -20.59 1.81
CA HIS A 10 -84.96 -19.47 0.90
C HIS A 10 -84.75 -18.09 1.57
N LEU A 11 -84.84 -18.00 2.90
CA LEU A 11 -84.54 -16.76 3.63
C LEU A 11 -83.05 -16.60 3.92
N LEU A 12 -82.30 -17.70 4.04
CA LEU A 12 -80.84 -17.68 4.21
C LEU A 12 -80.11 -17.38 2.91
N ASP A 13 -80.63 -17.83 1.76
CA ASP A 13 -80.11 -17.51 0.43
C ASP A 13 -80.28 -16.02 0.08
N ARG A 14 -81.33 -15.37 0.61
CA ARG A 14 -81.55 -13.93 0.45
C ARG A 14 -80.63 -13.05 1.32
N VAL A 15 -79.99 -13.62 2.34
CA VAL A 15 -79.15 -12.89 3.31
C VAL A 15 -77.65 -13.06 3.04
N GLY A 16 -77.26 -13.86 2.04
CA GLY A 16 -75.90 -13.81 1.46
C GLY A 16 -74.76 -14.02 2.46
N LEU A 17 -74.98 -14.79 3.53
CA LEU A 17 -73.96 -15.08 4.56
C LEU A 17 -73.23 -16.39 4.27
N HIS A 18 -72.67 -16.51 3.07
CA HIS A 18 -71.65 -17.52 2.78
C HIS A 18 -70.50 -16.93 1.99
N THR A 19 -69.89 -15.88 2.53
CA THR A 19 -68.46 -15.61 2.32
C THR A 19 -67.95 -14.90 3.57
N LYS A 20 -66.82 -15.39 4.10
CA LYS A 20 -65.95 -14.57 4.96
C LYS A 20 -65.67 -13.31 4.14
N PRO A 21 -66.07 -12.10 4.59
CA PRO A 21 -65.82 -10.92 3.78
C PRO A 21 -64.30 -10.80 3.58
N PRO A 22 -63.85 -10.37 2.40
CA PRO A 22 -62.45 -9.99 2.23
C PRO A 22 -62.11 -8.95 3.30
N VAL A 23 -60.90 -9.01 3.85
CA VAL A 23 -60.39 -8.11 4.92
C VAL A 23 -60.58 -6.61 4.61
N ASP A 24 -60.89 -6.28 3.37
CA ASP A 24 -61.21 -4.95 2.87
C ASP A 24 -62.54 -4.37 3.40
N ASP A 25 -63.53 -5.20 3.77
CA ASP A 25 -64.82 -4.73 4.31
C ASP A 25 -64.76 -4.34 5.79
N GLU A 26 -63.85 -4.96 6.56
CA GLU A 26 -63.65 -4.65 7.99
C GLU A 26 -63.11 -3.21 8.16
N LEU A 27 -62.19 -2.81 7.27
CA LEU A 27 -61.69 -1.44 7.17
C LEU A 27 -62.78 -0.44 6.74
N GLY A 28 -63.75 -0.87 5.92
CA GLY A 28 -64.88 -0.04 5.50
C GLY A 28 -65.83 0.26 6.65
N PHE A 29 -66.10 -0.72 7.50
CA PHE A 29 -66.94 -0.57 8.69
C PHE A 29 -66.29 0.34 9.75
N GLU A 30 -65.00 0.17 10.02
CA GLU A 30 -64.27 1.02 10.95
C GLU A 30 -64.20 2.48 10.47
N ARG A 31 -64.03 2.70 9.16
CA ARG A 31 -64.09 4.04 8.54
C ARG A 31 -65.46 4.67 8.68
N ALA A 32 -66.53 3.93 8.46
CA ALA A 32 -67.89 4.44 8.62
C ALA A 32 -68.23 4.80 10.08
N LEU A 33 -67.74 4.02 11.04
CA LEU A 33 -67.92 4.28 12.48
C LEU A 33 -67.14 5.53 12.91
N THR A 34 -65.89 5.65 12.46
CA THR A 34 -65.06 6.83 12.75
C THR A 34 -65.61 8.10 12.10
N ASP A 35 -66.09 8.04 10.86
CA ASP A 35 -66.73 9.18 10.19
C ASP A 35 -67.99 9.67 10.92
N ASN A 36 -68.82 8.76 11.42
CA ASN A 36 -69.99 9.12 12.21
C ASN A 36 -69.62 9.70 13.59
N ALA A 37 -68.59 9.14 14.24
CA ALA A 37 -68.08 9.67 15.50
C ALA A 37 -67.45 11.07 15.32
N LEU A 38 -66.74 11.29 14.21
CA LEU A 38 -66.17 12.58 13.84
C LEU A 38 -67.25 13.62 13.53
N ARG A 39 -68.35 13.23 12.89
CA ARG A 39 -69.50 14.12 12.65
C ARG A 39 -70.25 14.51 13.92
N ALA A 40 -70.21 13.66 14.95
CA ALA A 40 -70.81 13.97 16.25
C ALA A 40 -69.98 14.98 17.07
N LEU A 41 -68.68 15.12 16.76
CA LEU A 41 -67.81 16.14 17.32
C LEU A 41 -68.06 17.45 16.57
N GLY A 42 -68.95 18.29 17.11
CA GLY A 42 -69.28 19.59 16.53
C GLY A 42 -68.06 20.49 16.28
N PRO A 43 -68.20 21.54 15.44
CA PRO A 43 -67.08 22.35 14.98
C PRO A 43 -66.35 23.04 16.14
N VAL A 44 -65.07 22.68 16.32
CA VAL A 44 -64.16 23.33 17.27
C VAL A 44 -63.64 24.62 16.63
N THR A 45 -63.71 25.73 17.36
CA THR A 45 -63.14 27.00 16.92
C THR A 45 -61.61 26.86 16.84
N VAL A 46 -61.08 26.98 15.63
CA VAL A 46 -59.64 26.89 15.38
C VAL A 46 -59.00 28.17 15.93
N PRO A 47 -58.05 28.08 16.88
CA PRO A 47 -57.32 29.24 17.36
C PRO A 47 -56.53 29.89 16.22
N ASP A 48 -56.52 31.21 16.14
CA ASP A 48 -55.79 31.96 15.09
C ASP A 48 -54.28 31.66 15.08
N ASP A 49 -53.73 31.16 16.19
CA ASP A 49 -52.33 30.80 16.38
C ASP A 49 -52.02 29.29 16.24
N LEU A 50 -52.97 28.47 15.77
CA LEU A 50 -52.81 27.02 15.63
C LEU A 50 -51.57 26.65 14.78
N SER A 51 -51.40 27.34 13.65
CA SER A 51 -50.28 27.08 12.73
C SER A 51 -48.92 27.33 13.38
N LEU A 52 -48.83 28.38 14.21
CA LEU A 52 -47.64 28.72 14.98
C LEU A 52 -47.37 27.66 16.05
N ARG A 53 -48.40 27.23 16.79
CA ARG A 53 -48.27 26.21 17.84
C ARG A 53 -47.83 24.85 17.28
N ILE A 54 -48.37 24.43 16.14
CA ILE A 54 -47.95 23.19 15.48
C ILE A 54 -46.49 23.28 15.05
N ARG A 55 -46.07 24.39 14.43
CA ARG A 55 -44.66 24.58 14.02
C ARG A 55 -43.72 24.61 15.22
N LEU A 56 -44.10 25.27 16.31
CA LEU A 56 -43.32 25.35 17.53
C LEU A 56 -43.18 24.00 18.22
N ALA A 57 -44.27 23.22 18.29
CA ALA A 57 -44.27 21.86 18.84
C ALA A 57 -43.41 20.92 17.99
N LEU A 58 -43.53 21.00 16.66
CA LEU A 58 -42.73 20.19 15.72
C LEU A 58 -41.23 20.52 15.82
N SER A 59 -40.89 21.80 15.98
CA SER A 59 -39.50 22.25 16.17
C SER A 59 -38.89 21.68 17.45
N HIS A 60 -39.61 21.76 18.57
CA HIS A 60 -39.14 21.22 19.85
C HIS A 60 -38.94 19.71 19.82
N GLU A 61 -39.84 18.98 19.16
CA GLU A 61 -39.71 17.52 19.03
C GLU A 61 -38.55 17.14 18.12
N ARG A 62 -38.31 17.89 17.04
CA ARG A 62 -37.17 17.66 16.14
C ARG A 62 -35.83 17.85 16.85
N VAL A 63 -35.68 18.87 17.69
CA VAL A 63 -34.46 19.09 18.49
C VAL A 63 -34.24 17.98 19.51
N ARG A 64 -35.31 17.46 20.12
CA ARG A 64 -35.22 16.32 21.05
C ARG A 64 -34.87 15.02 20.35
N ALA A 65 -35.45 14.76 19.18
CA ALA A 65 -35.15 13.59 18.37
C ALA A 65 -33.68 13.62 17.89
N ASP A 66 -33.20 14.77 17.44
CA ASP A 66 -31.84 14.94 16.94
C ASP A 66 -30.78 14.75 18.04
N ARG A 67 -31.01 15.28 19.25
CA ARG A 67 -30.14 15.03 20.41
C ARG A 67 -30.09 13.55 20.82
N ARG A 68 -31.20 12.82 20.70
CA ARG A 68 -31.24 11.37 21.00
C ARG A 68 -30.51 10.55 19.94
N LEU A 69 -30.66 10.91 18.67
CA LEU A 69 -29.98 10.24 17.55
C LEU A 69 -28.47 10.48 17.59
N THR A 70 -28.05 11.73 17.74
CA THR A 70 -26.63 12.09 17.87
C THR A 70 -25.98 11.44 19.09
N GLY A 71 -26.68 11.37 20.23
CA GLY A 71 -26.22 10.64 21.41
C GLY A 71 -26.03 9.14 21.16
N ARG A 72 -26.99 8.49 20.48
CA ARG A 72 -26.89 7.07 20.10
C ARG A 72 -25.76 6.80 19.11
N LEU A 73 -25.61 7.64 18.10
CA LEU A 73 -24.53 7.51 17.11
C LEU A 73 -23.16 7.68 17.76
N ARG A 74 -23.02 8.66 18.67
CA ARG A 74 -21.78 8.86 19.42
C ARG A 74 -21.43 7.65 20.26
N HIS A 75 -22.38 7.09 21.01
CA HIS A 75 -22.14 5.87 21.79
C HIS A 75 -21.85 4.65 20.90
N ALA A 76 -22.51 4.52 19.74
CA ALA A 76 -22.20 3.46 18.80
C ALA A 76 -20.74 3.56 18.32
N VAL A 77 -20.32 4.76 17.90
CA VAL A 77 -18.94 5.01 17.45
C VAL A 77 -17.92 4.75 18.56
N GLU A 78 -18.22 5.17 19.79
CA GLU A 78 -17.36 4.95 20.96
C GLU A 78 -17.18 3.46 21.26
N MET A 79 -18.27 2.68 21.25
CA MET A 79 -18.21 1.22 21.42
C MET A 79 -17.45 0.54 20.27
N PHE A 80 -17.65 0.96 19.02
CA PHE A 80 -16.87 0.45 17.89
C PHE A 80 -15.38 0.78 18.04
N TRP A 81 -15.04 1.98 18.50
CA TRP A 81 -13.65 2.39 18.71
C TRP A 81 -12.97 1.55 19.80
N GLU A 82 -13.63 1.40 20.95
CA GLU A 82 -13.11 0.62 22.07
C GLU A 82 -13.01 -0.87 21.76
N ASN A 83 -13.92 -1.41 20.96
CA ASN A 83 -13.99 -2.84 20.71
C ASN A 83 -13.22 -3.28 19.44
N THR A 84 -13.04 -2.40 18.46
CA THR A 84 -12.35 -2.72 17.20
C THR A 84 -10.93 -2.17 17.16
N VAL A 85 -10.73 -0.90 17.53
CA VAL A 85 -9.45 -0.21 17.31
C VAL A 85 -8.47 -0.48 18.45
N ARG A 86 -8.95 -0.51 19.70
CA ARG A 86 -8.13 -0.80 20.88
C ARG A 86 -7.40 -2.15 20.79
N PRO A 87 -8.03 -3.29 20.47
CA PRO A 87 -7.31 -4.56 20.36
C PRO A 87 -6.41 -4.64 19.12
N MET A 88 -6.78 -4.03 18.00
CA MET A 88 -5.93 -3.99 16.80
C MET A 88 -4.65 -3.18 17.02
N SER A 89 -4.70 -2.07 17.76
CA SER A 89 -3.51 -1.26 18.05
C SER A 89 -2.41 -2.06 18.76
N LEU A 90 -2.79 -3.01 19.62
CA LEU A 90 -1.85 -3.89 20.33
C LEU A 90 -1.24 -4.95 19.40
N GLN A 91 -1.96 -5.42 18.38
CA GLN A 91 -1.45 -6.42 17.43
C GLN A 91 -0.65 -5.80 16.27
N VAL A 92 -1.05 -4.63 15.77
CA VAL A 92 -0.38 -3.96 14.65
C VAL A 92 0.99 -3.42 15.04
N GLY A 93 1.17 -2.97 16.29
CA GLY A 93 2.45 -2.42 16.77
C GLY A 93 3.61 -3.42 16.72
N VAL A 94 3.35 -4.71 16.96
CA VAL A 94 4.40 -5.74 16.98
C VAL A 94 4.65 -6.35 15.59
N ALA A 95 3.58 -6.57 14.79
CA ALA A 95 3.70 -7.16 13.46
C ALA A 95 4.24 -6.17 12.41
N ALA A 96 3.85 -4.89 12.46
CA ALA A 96 4.31 -3.89 11.51
C ALA A 96 5.81 -3.56 11.68
N GLY A 97 6.30 -3.56 12.93
CA GLY A 97 7.73 -3.36 13.21
C GLY A 97 8.61 -4.45 12.61
N MET A 98 8.20 -5.72 12.72
CA MET A 98 8.95 -6.85 12.16
C MET A 98 8.96 -6.85 10.63
N ILE A 99 7.84 -6.55 9.98
CA ILE A 99 7.76 -6.45 8.51
C ILE A 99 8.58 -5.24 8.00
N ALA A 100 8.56 -4.11 8.71
CA ALA A 100 9.37 -2.95 8.33
C ALA A 100 10.88 -3.21 8.44
N ILE A 101 11.32 -3.94 9.47
CA ILE A 101 12.74 -4.30 9.64
C ILE A 101 13.17 -5.32 8.59
N VAL A 102 12.39 -6.39 8.37
CA VAL A 102 12.74 -7.43 7.39
C VAL A 102 12.61 -6.90 5.95
N GLY A 103 11.55 -6.17 5.64
CA GLY A 103 11.35 -5.54 4.34
C GLY A 103 12.37 -4.44 4.06
N GLY A 104 12.73 -3.64 5.07
CA GLY A 104 13.78 -2.63 4.99
C GLY A 104 15.15 -3.24 4.73
N ALA A 105 15.51 -4.31 5.46
CA ALA A 105 16.77 -5.02 5.25
C ALA A 105 16.84 -5.67 3.85
N LEU A 106 15.74 -6.25 3.36
CA LEU A 106 15.68 -6.82 2.01
C LEU A 106 15.76 -5.76 0.90
N MET A 107 15.11 -4.60 1.07
CA MET A 107 15.22 -3.50 0.11
C MET A 107 16.62 -2.88 0.08
N LEU A 108 17.27 -2.73 1.24
CA LEU A 108 18.65 -2.24 1.31
C LEU A 108 19.65 -3.26 0.74
N GLY A 109 19.41 -4.56 0.92
CA GLY A 109 20.20 -5.62 0.29
C GLY A 109 20.03 -5.69 -1.24
N ALA A 110 18.85 -5.36 -1.76
CA ALA A 110 18.60 -5.30 -3.20
C ALA A 110 19.24 -4.08 -3.90
N LEU A 111 19.55 -3.01 -3.16
CA LEU A 111 20.28 -1.84 -3.66
C LEU A 111 21.80 -1.92 -3.42
N ALA A 112 22.29 -2.95 -2.73
CA ALA A 112 23.72 -3.21 -2.69
C ALA A 112 24.17 -3.51 -4.14
N PRO A 113 25.13 -2.75 -4.71
CA PRO A 113 25.60 -3.01 -6.05
C PRO A 113 26.20 -4.40 -6.07
N GLN A 114 25.45 -5.35 -6.64
CA GLN A 114 25.98 -6.65 -7.03
C GLN A 114 27.18 -6.32 -7.92
N GLN A 115 28.37 -6.80 -7.56
CA GLN A 115 29.56 -6.61 -8.38
C GLN A 115 29.34 -7.36 -9.69
N ALA A 116 28.71 -6.67 -10.64
CA ALA A 116 28.48 -7.18 -11.97
C ALA A 116 29.86 -7.35 -12.61
N VAL A 117 30.25 -8.60 -12.81
CA VAL A 117 31.20 -8.95 -13.85
C VAL A 117 30.48 -8.60 -15.16
N GLU A 118 30.58 -7.34 -15.58
CA GLU A 118 29.92 -6.87 -16.80
C GLU A 118 30.59 -7.51 -18.01
N ALA A 119 29.89 -8.49 -18.57
CA ALA A 119 30.15 -9.01 -19.90
C ALA A 119 29.73 -7.95 -20.93
N ASN A 120 30.61 -6.99 -21.20
CA ASN A 120 30.59 -6.05 -22.32
C ASN A 120 29.35 -5.16 -22.54
N ASP A 121 28.27 -5.31 -21.78
CA ASP A 121 27.05 -4.51 -21.92
C ASP A 121 27.25 -3.11 -21.33
N GLU A 122 26.78 -2.09 -22.06
CA GLU A 122 26.70 -0.73 -21.53
C GLU A 122 25.41 -0.63 -20.70
N PRO A 123 25.48 -0.27 -19.42
CA PRO A 123 24.31 -0.27 -18.55
C PRO A 123 23.25 0.72 -19.05
N LEU A 124 22.00 0.24 -19.19
CA LEU A 124 20.84 1.04 -19.64
C LEU A 124 20.60 2.31 -18.80
N THR A 125 21.20 2.40 -17.63
CA THR A 125 21.10 3.52 -16.69
C THR A 125 22.05 4.68 -17.01
N GLY A 126 22.93 4.54 -18.02
CA GLY A 126 23.84 5.60 -18.44
C GLY A 126 25.07 5.79 -17.53
N PHE A 127 25.35 4.85 -16.64
CA PHE A 127 26.49 4.91 -15.72
C PHE A 127 27.44 3.73 -15.94
N SER A 128 28.62 3.93 -16.52
CA SER A 128 29.61 2.86 -16.72
C SER A 128 30.83 3.02 -15.80
N ALA A 129 31.33 1.91 -15.28
CA ALA A 129 32.55 1.85 -14.50
C ALA A 129 33.80 1.83 -15.42
N PRO A 130 34.98 2.26 -14.94
CA PRO A 130 36.19 2.22 -15.74
C PRO A 130 36.65 0.78 -15.96
N ARG A 131 37.14 0.46 -17.16
CA ARG A 131 37.51 -0.91 -17.57
C ARG A 131 38.94 -0.97 -18.10
N TYR A 132 39.69 -2.00 -17.72
CA TYR A 132 41.03 -2.23 -18.27
C TYR A 132 40.93 -2.72 -19.72
N LEU A 133 41.65 -2.09 -20.64
CA LEU A 133 41.65 -2.46 -22.06
C LEU A 133 42.90 -3.27 -22.40
N TYR A 134 44.08 -2.66 -22.28
CA TYR A 134 45.36 -3.28 -22.60
C TYR A 134 46.51 -2.53 -21.92
N SER A 135 47.65 -3.18 -21.76
CA SER A 135 48.94 -2.53 -21.52
C SER A 135 49.88 -2.80 -22.69
N SER A 136 50.91 -1.99 -22.83
CA SER A 136 51.98 -2.23 -23.81
C SER A 136 52.57 -3.64 -23.67
N ALA A 137 52.95 -4.25 -24.80
CA ALA A 137 53.69 -5.51 -24.80
C ALA A 137 55.04 -5.33 -24.06
N GLY A 138 55.45 -6.35 -23.29
CA GLY A 138 56.71 -6.34 -22.55
C GLY A 138 56.65 -5.81 -21.12
N VAL A 139 55.44 -5.57 -20.57
CA VAL A 139 55.29 -5.28 -19.14
C VAL A 139 55.52 -6.56 -18.33
N PRO A 140 56.44 -6.57 -17.35
CA PRO A 140 56.69 -7.75 -16.54
C PRO A 140 55.41 -8.25 -15.84
N PRO A 141 55.28 -9.56 -15.60
CA PRO A 141 54.22 -10.09 -14.75
C PRO A 141 54.35 -9.45 -13.36
N VAL A 142 53.21 -9.06 -12.78
CA VAL A 142 53.18 -8.53 -11.42
C VAL A 142 52.80 -9.70 -10.52
N GLY A 143 53.81 -10.27 -9.88
CA GLY A 143 53.65 -11.27 -8.83
C GLY A 143 53.42 -10.61 -7.48
N SER A 144 53.02 -11.42 -6.51
CA SER A 144 52.90 -11.04 -5.10
C SER A 144 53.87 -11.90 -4.31
N VAL A 145 54.46 -11.32 -3.28
CA VAL A 145 55.30 -12.05 -2.33
C VAL A 145 54.36 -13.04 -1.60
N ASN A 146 54.57 -14.34 -1.81
CA ASN A 146 53.81 -15.48 -1.26
C ASN A 146 52.62 -16.02 -2.10
N ASP A 147 52.58 -15.86 -3.42
CA ASP A 147 51.51 -16.38 -4.31
C ASP A 147 50.08 -15.89 -3.94
N ALA A 148 49.98 -14.89 -3.06
CA ALA A 148 48.70 -14.32 -2.64
C ALA A 148 48.20 -13.33 -3.72
N PRO A 149 46.90 -13.32 -4.07
CA PRO A 149 46.38 -12.39 -5.07
C PRO A 149 46.62 -10.94 -4.64
N LEU A 150 47.23 -10.16 -5.52
CA LEU A 150 47.49 -8.73 -5.31
C LEU A 150 46.26 -7.94 -5.75
N VAL A 151 45.67 -7.16 -4.83
CA VAL A 151 44.49 -6.34 -5.10
C VAL A 151 44.88 -4.88 -5.09
N VAL A 152 44.66 -4.20 -6.22
CA VAL A 152 45.05 -2.80 -6.42
C VAL A 152 43.84 -1.98 -6.87
N GLN A 153 43.58 -0.87 -6.19
CA GLN A 153 42.65 0.14 -6.64
C GLN A 153 43.41 1.14 -7.51
N ALA A 154 43.05 1.25 -8.79
CA ALA A 154 43.60 2.23 -9.72
C ALA A 154 42.58 3.35 -9.95
N MET A 155 43.03 4.59 -9.91
CA MET A 155 42.21 5.78 -10.15
C MET A 155 42.46 6.26 -11.56
N VAL A 156 41.39 6.27 -12.37
CA VAL A 156 41.42 6.51 -13.81
C VAL A 156 40.82 7.88 -14.11
N ASP A 157 41.50 8.66 -14.94
CA ASP A 157 41.04 9.96 -15.39
C ASP A 157 40.05 9.88 -16.56
N ARG A 158 39.60 11.04 -17.06
CA ARG A 158 38.68 11.12 -18.21
C ARG A 158 39.31 10.69 -19.53
N SER A 159 40.63 10.60 -19.60
CA SER A 159 41.38 10.15 -20.78
C SER A 159 41.65 8.65 -20.77
N GLY A 160 41.26 7.94 -19.70
CA GLY A 160 41.52 6.51 -19.56
C GLY A 160 42.92 6.20 -19.03
N ARG A 161 43.60 7.16 -18.39
CA ARG A 161 44.92 6.99 -17.80
C ARG A 161 44.85 6.90 -16.29
N VAL A 162 45.72 6.07 -15.70
CA VAL A 162 45.86 5.97 -14.26
C VAL A 162 46.65 7.18 -13.75
N TYR A 163 46.08 7.94 -12.83
CA TYR A 163 46.76 9.07 -12.20
C TYR A 163 47.23 8.76 -10.78
N ASP A 164 46.62 7.76 -10.13
CA ASP A 164 47.00 7.31 -8.79
C ASP A 164 46.59 5.85 -8.57
N TYR A 165 47.22 5.16 -7.62
CA TYR A 165 46.88 3.78 -7.26
C TYR A 165 47.16 3.48 -5.77
N HIS A 166 46.34 2.59 -5.21
CA HIS A 166 46.47 2.09 -3.85
C HIS A 166 46.46 0.57 -3.84
N VAL A 167 47.43 -0.03 -3.15
CA VAL A 167 47.45 -1.47 -2.92
C VAL A 167 46.56 -1.77 -1.72
N LEU A 168 45.49 -2.52 -1.95
CA LEU A 168 44.51 -2.88 -0.93
C LEU A 168 44.90 -4.17 -0.20
N SER A 169 45.54 -5.10 -0.90
CA SER A 169 45.97 -6.39 -0.37
C SER A 169 47.12 -6.96 -1.20
N GLY A 170 48.01 -7.73 -0.57
CA GLY A 170 49.19 -8.33 -1.17
C GLY A 170 50.49 -7.64 -0.71
N ALA A 171 51.55 -8.43 -0.56
CA ALA A 171 52.88 -7.92 -0.26
C ALA A 171 53.67 -7.82 -1.57
N LEU A 172 54.44 -6.74 -1.71
CA LEU A 172 55.25 -6.44 -2.89
C LEU A 172 56.68 -6.21 -2.43
N ASP A 173 57.67 -6.82 -3.08
CA ASP A 173 59.06 -6.37 -2.94
C ASP A 173 59.30 -5.20 -3.93
N ASP A 174 60.48 -4.59 -3.85
CA ASP A 174 60.81 -3.40 -4.66
C ASP A 174 60.73 -3.66 -6.16
N VAL A 175 61.00 -4.90 -6.59
CA VAL A 175 60.97 -5.32 -8.00
C VAL A 175 59.52 -5.42 -8.51
N GLU A 176 58.64 -6.08 -7.76
CA GLU A 176 57.22 -6.21 -8.08
C GLU A 176 56.52 -4.85 -8.00
N ALA A 177 56.91 -3.99 -7.05
CA ALA A 177 56.40 -2.62 -6.95
C ALA A 177 56.77 -1.78 -8.18
N ALA A 178 57.98 -1.94 -8.72
CA ALA A 178 58.39 -1.30 -9.97
C ALA A 178 57.62 -1.83 -11.18
N ALA A 179 57.41 -3.16 -11.25
CA ALA A 179 56.61 -3.79 -12.30
C ALA A 179 55.15 -3.32 -12.27
N LEU A 180 54.54 -3.23 -11.08
CA LEU A 180 53.20 -2.70 -10.88
C LEU A 180 53.10 -1.25 -11.34
N ARG A 181 54.04 -0.41 -10.94
CA ARG A 181 54.07 1.00 -11.34
C ARG A 181 54.16 1.16 -12.86
N GLN A 182 55.05 0.39 -13.50
CA GLN A 182 55.17 0.38 -14.96
C GLN A 182 53.87 -0.06 -15.63
N ARG A 183 53.19 -1.08 -15.08
CA ARG A 183 51.89 -1.55 -15.58
C ARG A 183 50.80 -0.48 -15.45
N MET A 184 50.75 0.24 -14.34
CA MET A 184 49.78 1.33 -14.14
C MET A 184 50.04 2.50 -15.09
N LEU A 185 51.30 2.86 -15.32
CA LEU A 185 51.69 3.94 -16.24
C LEU A 185 51.41 3.63 -17.71
N THR A 186 51.59 2.36 -18.10
CA THR A 186 51.42 1.91 -19.50
C THR A 186 50.03 1.34 -19.79
N GLY A 187 49.23 1.10 -18.76
CA GLY A 187 47.87 0.59 -18.86
C GLY A 187 46.92 1.64 -19.43
N VAL A 188 46.15 1.23 -20.43
CA VAL A 188 45.07 2.02 -21.02
C VAL A 188 43.74 1.47 -20.53
N PHE A 189 42.90 2.36 -20.04
CA PHE A 189 41.58 2.03 -19.50
C PHE A 189 40.51 2.77 -20.30
N GLN A 190 39.33 2.17 -20.40
CA GLN A 190 38.13 2.91 -20.77
C GLN A 190 37.69 3.73 -19.54
N PRO A 191 37.49 5.05 -19.67
CA PRO A 191 37.05 5.87 -18.56
C PRO A 191 35.62 5.51 -18.13
N ALA A 192 35.29 5.86 -16.88
CA ALA A 192 33.91 5.79 -16.42
C ALA A 192 33.05 6.78 -17.19
N HIS A 193 31.80 6.44 -17.51
CA HIS A 193 30.87 7.37 -18.17
C HIS A 193 29.66 7.65 -17.30
N VAL A 194 29.19 8.89 -17.34
CA VAL A 194 27.91 9.34 -16.78
C VAL A 194 27.14 10.02 -17.90
N PHE A 195 26.01 9.44 -18.29
CA PHE A 195 25.22 9.86 -19.46
C PHE A 195 26.06 10.05 -20.73
N GLY A 196 26.97 9.11 -21.00
CA GLY A 196 27.86 9.15 -22.17
C GLY A 196 29.01 10.16 -22.08
N GLN A 197 29.15 10.89 -20.97
CA GLN A 197 30.28 11.80 -20.73
C GLN A 197 31.37 11.12 -19.91
N PRO A 198 32.64 11.14 -20.34
CA PRO A 198 33.74 10.53 -19.59
C PRO A 198 34.01 11.31 -18.29
N VAL A 199 34.01 10.59 -17.17
CA VAL A 199 34.27 11.11 -15.83
C VAL A 199 35.45 10.36 -15.20
N LYS A 200 35.97 10.91 -14.09
CA LYS A 200 36.97 10.21 -13.29
C LYS A 200 36.30 9.05 -12.55
N GLY A 201 37.00 7.93 -12.42
CA GLY A 201 36.51 6.76 -11.69
C GLY A 201 37.65 5.96 -11.07
N SER A 202 37.30 4.92 -10.33
CA SER A 202 38.27 3.97 -9.79
C SER A 202 37.89 2.55 -10.18
N VAL A 203 38.89 1.74 -10.50
CA VAL A 203 38.74 0.31 -10.81
C VAL A 203 39.58 -0.50 -9.83
N VAL A 204 39.06 -1.64 -9.39
CA VAL A 204 39.81 -2.60 -8.58
C VAL A 204 40.30 -3.71 -9.50
N LEU A 205 41.61 -3.93 -9.49
CA LEU A 205 42.30 -4.94 -10.29
C LEU A 205 42.86 -6.00 -9.36
N THR A 206 42.66 -7.27 -9.72
CA THR A 206 43.26 -8.40 -9.02
C THR A 206 44.30 -9.02 -9.94
N PHE A 207 45.56 -9.05 -9.49
CA PHE A 207 46.63 -9.77 -10.15
C PHE A 207 46.82 -11.10 -9.44
N ALA A 208 46.65 -12.19 -10.17
CA ALA A 208 46.96 -13.54 -9.73
C ALA A 208 48.09 -14.07 -10.63
N ASP A 209 49.06 -14.73 -10.02
CA ASP A 209 50.12 -15.38 -10.79
C ASP A 209 49.57 -16.62 -11.49
N VAL A 210 49.99 -16.85 -12.73
CA VAL A 210 49.62 -18.04 -13.51
C VAL A 210 50.88 -18.87 -13.70
N VAL A 211 51.12 -19.80 -12.78
CA VAL A 211 52.22 -20.74 -12.87
C VAL A 211 51.85 -21.85 -13.87
N VAL A 212 52.35 -21.75 -15.11
CA VAL A 212 52.26 -22.86 -16.07
C VAL A 212 53.31 -23.91 -15.69
N ARG A 213 52.87 -25.05 -15.16
CA ARG A 213 53.71 -26.24 -15.02
C ARG A 213 53.71 -26.98 -16.37
N ALA A 214 54.87 -27.09 -16.99
CA ALA A 214 55.10 -27.92 -18.17
C ALA A 214 55.54 -29.34 -17.75
#